data_AF-A0A940G4L2-F1
#
_entry.id   AF-A0A940G4L2-F1
#
_cell.length_a   1.000
_cell.length_b   1.000
_cell.length_c   1.000
_cell.angle_alpha   90.00
_cell.angle_beta   90.00
_cell.angle_gamma   90.00
#
_symmetry.space_group_name_H-M   'P 1'
#
loop_
_entity.id
_entity.type
_entity.pdbx_description
1 polymer ?
#
loop_
_entity_poly.entity_id
_entity_poly.type
_entity_poly.pdbx_seq_one_letter_code
_entity_poly.pdbx_strand_id
1 'polypeptide(L)'
;MRLAAGAVLAALGVVGGSPLVRLVLDRLGGAAPEGDLPRGGQWIGLAERALILGGTAVGHPEAMAFAIAVKGLGRFSELTNPPAGFRERFIVGTLVSYVWAAACGYLTTQL
;
A
#
# COMPACT_ATOMS: atom_id res chain seq x y z
N MET A 1 14.08 -17.41 -16.93
CA MET A 1 13.42 -16.13 -17.27
C MET A 1 12.21 -15.85 -16.38
N ARG A 2 11.26 -16.78 -16.24
CA ARG A 2 10.06 -16.64 -15.38
C ARG A 2 10.36 -16.26 -13.93
N LEU A 3 11.30 -16.95 -13.27
CA LEU A 3 11.69 -16.65 -11.89
C LEU A 3 12.28 -15.24 -11.71
N ALA A 4 13.12 -14.80 -12.66
CA ALA A 4 13.70 -13.46 -12.63
C ALA A 4 12.62 -12.38 -12.83
N ALA A 5 11.69 -12.59 -13.76
CA ALA A 5 10.56 -11.69 -13.97
C ALA A 5 9.64 -11.62 -12.73
N GLY A 6 9.37 -12.75 -12.08
CA GLY A 6 8.60 -12.80 -10.84
C GLY A 6 9.27 -12.06 -9.69
N ALA A 7 10.59 -12.21 -9.52
CA ALA A 7 11.35 -11.48 -8.50
C ALA A 7 11.35 -9.96 -8.74
N VAL A 8 11.45 -9.53 -10.00
CA VAL A 8 11.35 -8.11 -10.37
C VAL A 8 9.96 -7.55 -10.07
N LEU A 9 8.89 -8.27 -10.44
CA LEU A 9 7.52 -7.85 -10.13
C LEU A 9 7.25 -7.79 -8.62
N ALA A 10 7.79 -8.73 -7.85
CA ALA A 10 7.69 -8.69 -6.39
C ALA A 10 8.40 -7.45 -5.81
N ALA A 11 9.62 -7.15 -6.27
CA ALA A 11 10.36 -5.96 -5.84
C ALA A 11 9.63 -4.66 -6.22
N LEU A 12 9.11 -4.57 -7.45
CA LEU A 12 8.34 -3.41 -7.92
C LEU A 12 7.01 -3.26 -7.17
N GLY A 13 6.31 -4.36 -6.92
CA GLY A 13 5.06 -4.35 -6.18
C GLY A 13 5.23 -3.90 -4.73
N VAL A 14 6.31 -4.33 -4.06
CA VAL A 14 6.55 -4.00 -2.64
C VAL A 14 7.25 -2.65 -2.46
N VAL A 15 8.27 -2.33 -3.24
CA VAL A 15 9.06 -1.09 -3.09
C VAL A 15 8.52 0.03 -3.96
N GLY A 16 8.12 -0.27 -5.20
CA GLY A 16 7.63 0.70 -6.18
C GLY A 16 6.29 1.35 -5.82
N GLY A 17 5.51 0.76 -4.91
CA GLY A 17 4.27 1.37 -4.43
C GLY A 17 4.49 2.67 -3.65
N SER A 18 5.62 2.83 -2.95
CA SER A 18 5.91 4.04 -2.17
C SER A 18 6.09 5.31 -3.01
N PRO A 19 6.92 5.35 -4.07
CA PRO A 19 7.00 6.53 -4.94
C PRO A 19 5.70 6.79 -5.70
N LEU A 20 4.95 5.74 -6.10
CA LEU A 20 3.65 5.89 -6.74
C LEU A 20 2.63 6.60 -5.84
N VAL A 21 2.50 6.15 -4.59
CA VAL A 21 1.59 6.77 -3.62
C VAL A 21 1.95 8.24 -3.38
N ARG A 22 3.25 8.54 -3.22
CA ARG A 22 3.73 9.94 -3.06
C ARG A 22 3.34 10.78 -4.26
N LEU A 23 3.63 10.30 -5.47
CA LEU A 23 3.27 10.99 -6.71
C LEU A 23 1.77 11.29 -6.78
N VAL A 24 0.91 10.32 -6.45
CA VAL A 24 -0.55 10.54 -6.49
C VAL A 24 -0.97 11.58 -5.46
N LEU A 25 -0.45 11.51 -4.23
CA LEU A 25 -0.79 12.47 -3.18
C LEU A 25 -0.29 13.89 -3.48
N ASP A 26 0.91 14.02 -4.05
CA ASP A 26 1.48 15.30 -4.48
C ASP A 26 0.62 15.96 -5.57
N ARG A 27 0.05 15.16 -6.47
CA ARG A 27 -0.86 15.64 -7.53
C ARG A 27 -2.22 16.09 -7.01
N LEU A 28 -2.62 15.62 -5.84
CA LEU A 28 -3.84 16.09 -5.16
C LEU A 28 -3.61 17.38 -4.37
N GLY A 29 -2.43 18.00 -4.46
CA GLY A 29 -2.12 19.27 -3.81
C GLY A 29 -1.96 19.17 -2.29
N GLY A 30 -1.75 17.97 -1.75
CA GLY A 30 -1.59 17.75 -0.32
C GLY A 30 -0.17 18.02 0.13
N ALA A 31 0.09 19.16 0.79
CA ALA A 31 1.30 19.28 1.61
C ALA A 31 1.31 18.14 2.64
N ALA A 32 2.43 17.40 2.73
CA ALA A 32 2.60 16.41 3.79
C ALA A 32 2.45 17.12 5.14
N PRO A 33 1.68 16.58 6.10
CA PRO A 33 1.60 17.18 7.43
C PRO A 33 3.01 17.33 7.99
N GLU A 34 3.40 18.55 8.37
CA GLU A 34 4.66 18.80 9.06
C GLU A 34 4.61 18.10 10.42
N GLY A 35 5.45 17.09 10.57
CA GLY A 35 5.54 16.28 11.78
C GLY A 35 6.21 14.96 11.48
N ASP A 36 7.11 14.52 12.36
CA ASP A 36 7.80 13.24 12.29
C ASP A 36 6.76 12.11 12.27
N LEU A 37 6.32 11.71 11.07
CA LEU A 37 5.53 10.50 10.90
C LEU A 37 6.43 9.35 11.35
N PRO A 38 6.07 8.57 12.39
CA PRO A 38 6.92 7.50 12.88
C PRO A 38 7.28 6.57 11.72
N ARG A 39 8.58 6.27 11.56
CA ARG A 39 9.11 5.40 10.49
C ARG A 39 8.38 4.05 10.34
N GLY A 40 7.65 3.62 11.38
CA GLY A 40 6.78 2.45 11.36
C GLY A 40 5.71 2.46 10.27
N GLY A 41 5.17 3.62 9.87
CA GLY A 41 4.16 3.70 8.80
C GLY A 41 4.67 3.19 7.45
N GLN A 42 5.97 3.40 7.16
CA GLN A 42 6.59 2.92 5.93
C GLN A 42 6.75 1.40 5.95
N TRP A 43 7.25 0.84 7.04
CA TRP A 43 7.40 -0.61 7.21
C TRP A 43 6.07 -1.36 7.17
N ILE A 44 5.03 -0.80 7.80
CA ILE A 44 3.66 -1.32 7.71
C ILE A 44 3.21 -1.36 6.24
N GLY A 45 3.41 -0.27 5.49
CA GLY A 45 3.06 -0.23 4.07
C GLY A 45 3.83 -1.25 3.21
N LEU A 46 5.10 -1.52 3.52
CA LEU A 46 5.85 -2.59 2.84
C LEU A 46 5.28 -3.97 3.17
N ALA A 47 4.96 -4.24 4.44
CA ALA A 47 4.39 -5.50 4.88
C ALA A 47 3.01 -5.76 4.25
N GLU A 48 2.14 -4.74 4.19
CA GLU A 48 0.84 -4.81 3.53
C GLU A 48 0.96 -5.13 2.05
N ARG A 49 1.88 -4.48 1.33
CA ARG A 49 2.08 -4.77 -0.09
C ARG A 49 2.65 -6.17 -0.32
N ALA A 50 3.56 -6.64 0.52
CA ALA A 50 4.08 -8.00 0.46
C ALA A 50 2.96 -9.04 0.69
N LEU A 51 2.10 -8.79 1.69
CA LEU A 51 0.94 -9.63 1.99
C LEU A 51 -0.06 -9.67 0.82
N ILE A 52 -0.43 -8.50 0.28
CA ILE A 52 -1.40 -8.40 -0.82
C ILE A 52 -0.84 -9.05 -2.08
N LEU A 53 0.38 -8.68 -2.48
CA LEU A 53 1.03 -9.24 -3.67
C LEU A 53 1.18 -10.75 -3.55
N GLY A 54 1.73 -11.22 -2.42
CA GLY A 54 1.95 -12.64 -2.16
C GLY A 54 0.64 -13.40 -2.15
N GLY A 55 -0.35 -12.92 -1.38
CA GLY A 55 -1.69 -13.50 -1.31
C GLY A 55 -2.33 -13.62 -2.69
N THR A 56 -2.37 -12.55 -3.47
CA THR A 56 -2.89 -12.61 -4.85
C THR A 56 -2.10 -13.59 -5.72
N ALA A 57 -0.77 -13.61 -5.63
CA ALA A 57 0.07 -14.49 -6.44
C ALA A 57 -0.11 -15.99 -6.10
N VAL A 58 -0.46 -16.32 -4.85
CA VAL A 58 -0.73 -17.70 -4.42
C VAL A 58 -2.21 -18.09 -4.49
N GLY A 59 -3.08 -17.23 -5.05
CA GLY A 59 -4.51 -17.52 -5.23
C GLY A 59 -5.40 -17.16 -4.04
N HIS A 60 -4.89 -16.37 -3.09
CA HIS A 60 -5.57 -15.90 -1.88
C HIS A 60 -5.77 -14.37 -1.89
N PRO A 61 -6.60 -13.81 -2.80
CA PRO A 61 -6.84 -12.37 -2.88
C PRO A 61 -7.51 -11.79 -1.62
N GLU A 62 -8.13 -12.62 -0.78
CA GLU A 62 -8.70 -12.24 0.53
C GLU A 62 -7.67 -11.66 1.51
N ALA A 63 -6.37 -11.89 1.28
CA ALA A 63 -5.29 -11.25 2.03
C ALA A 63 -5.40 -9.70 2.03
N MET A 64 -5.96 -9.12 0.96
CA MET A 64 -6.25 -7.69 0.89
C MET A 64 -7.35 -7.27 1.87
N ALA A 65 -8.41 -8.06 2.04
CA ALA A 65 -9.46 -7.77 3.01
C ALA A 65 -8.92 -7.79 4.44
N PHE A 66 -8.03 -8.73 4.75
CA PHE A 66 -7.32 -8.77 6.03
C PHE A 66 -6.46 -7.51 6.24
N ALA A 67 -5.69 -7.09 5.23
CA ALA A 67 -4.87 -5.87 5.30
C ALA A 67 -5.74 -4.61 5.51
N ILE A 68 -6.89 -4.51 4.86
CA ILE A 68 -7.86 -3.42 5.08
C ILE A 68 -8.35 -3.41 6.53
N ALA A 69 -8.75 -4.57 7.05
CA ALA A 69 -9.27 -4.69 8.41
C ALA A 69 -8.23 -4.28 9.46
N VAL A 70 -7.01 -4.83 9.38
CA VAL A 70 -5.93 -4.53 10.34
C VAL A 70 -5.54 -3.06 10.29
N LYS A 71 -5.41 -2.48 9.09
CA LYS A 71 -5.10 -1.06 8.88
C LYS A 71 -6.16 -0.16 9.52
N GLY A 72 -7.44 -0.47 9.28
CA GLY A 72 -8.56 0.31 9.81
C GLY A 72 -8.57 0.35 11.35
N LEU A 73 -8.30 -0.79 11.99
CA LEU A 73 -8.23 -0.88 13.46
C LEU A 73 -7.05 -0.07 14.03
N GLY A 74 -5.86 -0.20 13.43
CA GLY A 74 -4.65 0.45 13.95
C GLY A 74 -4.64 1.98 13.86
N ARG A 75 -5.53 2.58 13.06
CA ARG A 75 -5.60 4.04 12.82
C ARG A 75 -6.93 4.66 13.21
N PHE A 76 -7.83 3.89 13.85
CA PHE A 76 -9.17 4.34 14.18
C PHE A 76 -9.19 5.61 15.05
N SER A 77 -8.34 5.67 16.08
CA SER A 77 -8.23 6.83 16.98
C SER A 77 -7.78 8.10 16.25
N GLU A 78 -6.81 7.97 15.35
CA GLU A 78 -6.26 9.09 14.56
C GLU A 78 -7.25 9.61 13.50
N LEU A 79 -8.16 8.75 13.05
CA LEU A 79 -9.18 9.11 12.08
C LEU A 79 -10.41 9.75 12.73
N THR A 80 -10.53 9.75 14.06
CA THR A 80 -11.71 10.30 14.76
C THR A 80 -11.68 11.83 14.81
N ASN A 81 -10.53 12.45 15.11
CA ASN A 81 -10.30 13.90 15.04
C ASN A 81 -9.04 14.22 14.22
N PRO A 82 -9.07 13.98 12.90
CA PRO A 82 -7.88 14.10 12.07
C PRO A 82 -7.55 15.57 11.73
N PRO A 83 -6.27 15.92 11.58
CA PRO A 83 -5.87 17.15 10.92
C PRO A 83 -6.52 17.29 9.53
N ALA A 84 -6.72 18.53 9.06
CA ALA A 84 -7.39 18.80 7.79
C ALA A 84 -6.77 17.99 6.62
N GLY A 85 -7.61 17.24 5.90
CA GLY A 85 -7.22 16.41 4.76
C GLY A 85 -6.45 15.12 5.08
N PHE A 86 -6.14 14.82 6.35
CA PHE A 86 -5.42 13.59 6.70
C PHE A 86 -6.24 12.33 6.36
N ARG A 87 -7.54 12.32 6.68
CA ARG A 87 -8.43 11.18 6.43
C ARG A 87 -8.50 10.84 4.93
N GLU A 88 -8.66 11.84 4.08
CA GLU A 88 -8.73 11.66 2.63
C GLU A 88 -7.40 11.14 2.07
N ARG A 89 -6.28 11.76 2.44
CA ARG A 89 -4.93 11.32 2.02
C ARG A 89 -4.62 9.89 2.50
N PHE A 90 -5.06 9.54 3.71
CA PHE A 90 -4.89 8.19 4.25
C PHE A 90 -5.67 7.16 3.43
N ILE A 91 -6.93 7.44 3.10
CA ILE A 91 -7.78 6.56 2.29
C ILE A 91 -7.21 6.42 0.88
N VAL A 92 -6.93 7.54 0.21
CA VAL A 92 -6.40 7.54 -1.16
C VAL A 92 -5.05 6.83 -1.21
N GLY A 93 -4.12 7.17 -0.31
CA GLY A 93 -2.80 6.55 -0.27
C GLY A 93 -2.86 5.04 -0.03
N THR A 94 -3.77 4.58 0.83
CA THR A 94 -3.98 3.15 1.09
C THR A 94 -4.55 2.45 -0.13
N LEU A 95 -5.61 3.00 -0.75
CA LEU A 95 -6.24 2.41 -1.93
C LEU A 95 -5.26 2.29 -3.10
N VAL A 96 -4.51 3.37 -3.39
CA VAL A 96 -3.48 3.37 -4.44
C VAL A 96 -2.41 2.31 -4.17
N SER A 97 -1.92 2.23 -2.92
CA SER A 97 -0.92 1.23 -2.53
C SER A 97 -1.43 -0.20 -2.69
N TYR A 98 -2.69 -0.46 -2.32
CA TYR A 98 -3.27 -1.80 -2.35
C TYR A 98 -3.57 -2.25 -3.78
N VAL A 99 -4.15 -1.36 -4.59
CA VAL A 99 -4.40 -1.62 -6.02
C VAL A 99 -3.09 -1.90 -6.75
N TRP A 100 -2.02 -1.14 -6.47
CA TRP A 100 -0.70 -1.40 -7.04
C TRP A 100 -0.17 -2.80 -6.71
N ALA A 101 -0.19 -3.17 -5.41
CA ALA A 101 0.29 -4.48 -4.99
C ALA A 101 -0.55 -5.63 -5.56
N ALA A 102 -1.87 -5.49 -5.60
CA ALA A 102 -2.78 -6.48 -6.19
C ALA A 102 -2.54 -6.63 -7.69
N ALA A 103 -2.33 -5.52 -8.43
CA ALA A 103 -2.01 -5.57 -9.85
C ALA A 103 -0.68 -6.29 -10.11
N CYS A 104 0.37 -5.99 -9.34
CA CYS A 104 1.64 -6.72 -9.44
C CYS A 104 1.49 -8.20 -9.09
N GLY A 105 0.70 -8.54 -8.06
CA GLY A 105 0.40 -9.92 -7.68
C GLY A 105 -0.33 -10.67 -8.80
N TYR A 106 -1.33 -10.05 -9.41
CA TYR A 106 -2.04 -10.61 -10.55
C TYR A 106 -1.12 -10.81 -11.77
N LEU A 107 -0.28 -9.82 -12.11
CA LEU A 107 0.70 -9.97 -13.19
C LEU A 107 1.69 -11.11 -12.95
N THR A 108 2.03 -11.37 -11.69
CA THR A 108 2.90 -12.49 -11.32
C THR A 108 2.27 -13.85 -11.63
N THR A 109 0.94 -13.98 -11.60
CA THR A 109 0.25 -15.23 -11.97
C THR A 109 0.23 -15.49 -13.48
N GLN A 110 0.51 -14.47 -14.30
CA GLN A 110 0.55 -14.57 -15.76
C GLN A 110 1.93 -14.98 -16.31
N LEU A 111 2.96 -15.02 -15.45
CA LEU A 111 4.34 -15.35 -15.83
C LEU A 111 4.52 -16.84 -16.04
#